data_AF-A0A090EKK6-F1
#
_entry.id   AF-A0A090EKK6-F1
#
_cell.length_a   1.000
_cell.length_b   1.000
_cell.length_c   1.000
_cell.angle_alpha   90.00
_cell.angle_beta   90.00
_cell.angle_gamma   90.00
#
_symmetry.space_group_name_H-M   'P 1'
#
loop_
_entity.id
_entity.type
_entity.pdbx_description
1 polymer ?
#
loop_
_entity_poly.entity_id
_entity_poly.type
_entity_poly.pdbx_seq_one_letter_code
_entity_poly.pdbx_strand_id
1 'polypeptide(L)' 'MQPQIDIGALPEDQPYEVASFARKHGLTVPVADAVLFARGPSPSRADCDTAALALLCAVAQYASKQGGR' A
#
# COMPACT_ATOMS: atom_id res chain seq x y z
N MET A 1 30.97 22.38 -2.73
CA MET A 1 29.53 22.05 -2.59
C MET A 1 29.44 20.57 -2.28
N GLN A 2 29.03 20.21 -1.06
CA GLN A 2 28.77 18.82 -0.70
C GLN A 2 27.35 18.46 -1.18
N PRO A 3 27.12 17.27 -1.76
CA PRO A 3 25.78 16.86 -2.16
C PRO A 3 24.93 16.67 -0.90
N GLN A 4 23.88 17.47 -0.79
CA GLN A 4 22.85 17.33 0.24
C GLN A 4 22.05 16.08 -0.09
N ILE A 5 22.39 14.96 0.55
CA ILE A 5 21.57 13.74 0.46
C ILE A 5 20.35 13.99 1.36
N ASP A 6 19.22 14.28 0.74
CA ASP A 6 17.92 14.39 1.38
C ASP A 6 17.43 12.98 1.78
N ILE A 7 17.93 12.50 2.92
CA ILE A 7 17.52 11.24 3.55
C ILE A 7 16.25 11.53 4.35
N GLY A 8 15.13 11.77 3.67
CA GLY A 8 13.89 12.15 4.36
C GLY A 8 12.62 11.87 3.57
N ALA A 9 12.58 12.26 2.30
CA ALA A 9 11.40 12.08 1.47
C ALA A 9 11.77 11.30 0.21
N LEU A 10 11.45 10.01 0.17
CA LEU A 10 11.28 9.34 -1.12
C LEU A 10 10.22 10.16 -1.89
N PRO A 11 10.50 10.61 -3.13
CA PRO A 11 9.54 11.33 -3.94
C PRO A 11 8.21 10.57 -3.96
N GLU A 12 7.10 11.26 -3.73
CA GLU A 12 5.75 10.65 -3.79
C GLU A 12 5.47 10.02 -5.16
N ASP A 13 6.22 10.45 -6.17
CA ASP A 13 6.20 9.95 -7.55
C ASP A 13 6.94 8.63 -7.75
N GLN A 14 7.71 8.14 -6.76
CA GLN A 14 8.37 6.84 -6.89
C GLN A 14 7.37 5.69 -6.64
N PRO A 15 7.33 4.68 -7.53
CA PRO A 15 6.54 3.48 -7.32
C PRO A 15 6.80 2.85 -5.94
N TYR A 16 5.78 2.22 -5.36
CA TYR A 16 5.97 1.44 -4.15
C TYR A 16 6.79 0.18 -4.45
N GLU A 17 7.79 -0.07 -3.62
CA GLU A 17 8.41 -1.39 -3.54
C GLU A 17 7.45 -2.32 -2.77
N VAL A 18 7.18 -3.51 -3.31
CA VAL A 18 6.11 -4.41 -2.86
C VAL A 18 6.32 -4.85 -1.41
N ALA A 19 7.54 -5.22 -1.01
CA ALA A 19 7.81 -5.66 0.35
C ALA A 19 7.67 -4.54 1.38
N SER A 20 8.07 -3.32 1.02
CA SER A 20 7.92 -2.12 1.83
C SER A 20 6.44 -1.76 2.02
N PHE A 21 5.65 -1.85 0.96
CA PHE A 21 4.20 -1.66 1.02
C PHE A 21 3.51 -2.72 1.88
N ALA A 22 3.88 -4.00 1.70
CA ALA A 22 3.38 -5.11 2.51
C ALA A 22 3.64 -4.88 4.01
N ARG A 23 4.89 -4.52 4.36
CA ARG A 23 5.28 -4.22 5.74
C ARG A 23 4.53 -3.01 6.32
N LYS A 24 4.36 -1.94 5.54
CA LYS A 24 3.67 -0.72 5.99
C LYS A 24 2.22 -0.99 6.38
N HIS A 25 1.51 -1.81 5.60
CA HIS A 25 0.07 -2.06 5.77
C HIS A 25 -0.27 -3.38 6.46
N GLY A 26 0.74 -4.12 6.94
CA GLY A 26 0.52 -5.42 7.60
C GLY A 26 -0.06 -6.48 6.66
N LEU A 27 0.27 -6.40 5.36
CA LEU A 27 -0.19 -7.33 4.33
C LEU A 27 0.88 -8.40 4.08
N THR A 28 0.46 -9.53 3.50
CA THR A 28 1.40 -10.48 2.89
C THR A 28 1.88 -9.93 1.55
N VAL A 29 3.07 -10.35 1.11
CA VAL A 29 3.63 -9.94 -0.18
C VAL A 29 2.68 -10.18 -1.36
N PRO A 30 2.00 -11.35 -1.48
CA PRO A 30 1.04 -11.56 -2.58
C PRO A 30 -0.16 -10.61 -2.57
N VAL A 31 -0.66 -10.24 -1.38
CA VAL A 31 -1.78 -9.29 -1.27
C VAL A 31 -1.32 -7.88 -1.62
N ALA A 32 -0.13 -7.47 -1.16
CA ALA A 32 0.48 -6.21 -1.52
C ALA A 32 0.67 -6.07 -3.03
N ASP A 33 1.21 -7.10 -3.68
CA ASP A 33 1.42 -7.13 -5.13
C ASP A 33 0.09 -6.96 -5.89
N ALA A 34 -0.95 -7.70 -5.50
CA ALA A 34 -2.27 -7.58 -6.11
C ALA A 34 -2.88 -6.18 -5.95
N VAL A 35 -2.72 -5.54 -4.78
CA VAL A 35 -3.22 -4.18 -4.55
C VAL A 35 -2.50 -3.17 -5.45
N LEU A 36 -1.17 -3.26 -5.55
CA LEU A 36 -0.38 -2.36 -6.39
C LEU A 36 -0.68 -2.57 -7.87
N PHE A 37 -0.75 -3.83 -8.32
CA PHE A 37 -1.11 -4.19 -9.70
C PHE A 37 -2.48 -3.64 -10.11
N ALA A 38 -3.48 -3.74 -9.22
CA ALA A 38 -4.84 -3.30 -9.50
C ALA A 38 -4.99 -1.78 -9.71
N ARG A 39 -4.01 -0.96 -9.28
CA ARG A 39 -4.06 0.50 -9.45
C ARG A 39 -3.69 0.96 -10.86
N GLY A 40 -3.17 0.07 -11.70
CA GLY A 40 -2.80 0.40 -13.07
C GLY A 40 -1.47 1.15 -13.14
N PRO A 41 -1.17 1.79 -14.29
CA PRO A 41 0.13 2.43 -14.50
C PRO A 41 0.28 3.72 -13.68
N SER A 42 1.48 3.91 -13.12
CA SER A 42 1.92 5.13 -12.43
C SER A 42 1.00 5.66 -11.32
N PRO A 43 0.52 4.82 -10.39
CA PRO A 43 -0.29 5.31 -9.28
C PRO A 43 0.58 6.10 -8.29
N SER A 44 0.01 7.14 -7.69
CA SER A 44 0.68 7.83 -6.60
C SER A 44 0.77 6.93 -5.36
N ARG A 45 1.72 7.23 -4.45
CA ARG A 45 1.78 6.52 -3.17
C ARG A 45 0.52 6.73 -2.33
N ALA A 46 -0.08 7.92 -2.38
CA ALA A 46 -1.32 8.22 -1.68
C ALA A 46 -2.49 7.35 -2.18
N ASP A 47 -2.58 7.11 -3.50
CA ASP A 47 -3.61 6.24 -4.08
C ASP A 47 -3.42 4.79 -3.63
N CYS A 48 -2.17 4.31 -3.59
CA CYS A 48 -1.84 2.97 -3.11
C CYS A 48 -2.15 2.82 -1.62
N ASP A 49 -1.87 3.83 -0.79
CA ASP A 49 -2.19 3.79 0.63
C ASP A 49 -3.70 3.79 0.89
N THR A 50 -4.45 4.60 0.14
CA THR A 50 -5.92 4.63 0.19
C THR A 50 -6.50 3.28 -0.23
N ALA A 51 -5.88 2.63 -1.23
CA ALA A 51 -6.25 1.29 -1.67
C ALA A 51 -6.10 0.22 -0.58
N ALA A 52 -4.96 0.21 0.10
CA ALA A 52 -4.72 -0.72 1.19
C ALA A 52 -5.72 -0.53 2.32
N LEU A 53 -5.99 0.74 2.70
CA LEU A 53 -6.96 1.04 3.73
C LEU A 53 -8.37 0.55 3.36
N ALA A 54 -8.82 0.82 2.13
CA ALA A 54 -10.11 0.36 1.64
C ALA A 54 -10.23 -1.18 1.68
N LEU A 55 -9.16 -1.89 1.29
CA LEU A 55 -9.11 -3.35 1.38
C LEU A 55 -9.25 -3.83 2.83
N LEU A 56 -8.48 -3.26 3.76
CA LEU A 56 -8.52 -3.63 5.18
C LEU A 56 -9.91 -3.39 5.78
N CYS A 57 -10.55 -2.26 5.45
CA CYS A 57 -11.92 -1.97 5.86
C CYS A 57 -12.91 -2.99 5.31
N ALA A 58 -12.79 -3.37 4.03
CA ALA A 58 -13.67 -4.37 3.41
C ALA A 58 -13.49 -5.76 4.05
N VAL A 59 -12.26 -6.17 4.33
CA VAL A 59 -11.95 -7.43 5.02
C VAL A 59 -12.52 -7.43 6.43
N ALA A 60 -12.38 -6.33 7.18
CA ALA A 60 -12.96 -6.20 8.51
C ALA A 60 -14.49 -6.34 8.48
N GLN A 61 -15.16 -5.62 7.57
CA GLN A 61 -16.61 -5.72 7.39
C GLN A 61 -17.04 -7.15 7.02
N TYR A 62 -16.30 -7.81 6.12
CA TYR A 62 -16.58 -9.18 5.71
C TYR A 62 -16.43 -10.16 6.88
N ALA A 63 -15.37 -10.04 7.68
CA ALA A 63 -15.14 -10.86 8.86
C ALA A 63 -16.27 -10.70 9.89
N SER A 64 -16.72 -9.47 10.16
CA SER A 64 -17.85 -9.20 11.06
C SER A 64 -19.16 -9.83 10.56
N LYS A 65 -19.39 -9.84 9.24
CA LYS A 65 -20.58 -10.47 8.65
C LYS A 65 -20.53 -12.00 8.72
N GLN A 66 -19.35 -12.60 8.63
CA GLN A 66 -19.19 -14.05 8.70
C GLN A 66 -19.22 -14.60 10.13
N GLY A 67 -18.71 -13.85 11.12
CA GLY A 67 -18.78 -14.27 12.53
C GLY A 67 -20.19 -14.25 13.14
N GLY A 68 -21.18 -13.71 12.42
CA GLY A 68 -22.60 -13.73 12.79
C GLY A 68 -23.44 -14.77 12.03
N ARG A 69 -22.82 -15.65 11.23
CA ARG A 69 -23.45 -16.85 10.65
C ARG A 69 -23.07 -18.08 11.46
#